data_AF-A0A7X8WEY1-F1
#
_entry.id   AF-A0A7X8WEY1-F1
#
_cell.length_a   1.000
_cell.length_b   1.000
_cell.length_c   1.000
_cell.angle_alpha   90.00
_cell.angle_beta   90.00
_cell.angle_gamma   90.00
#
_symmetry.space_group_name_H-M   'P 1'
#
loop_
_entity.id
_entity.type
_entity.pdbx_description
1 polymer ?
#
loop_
_entity_poly.entity_id
_entity_poly.type
_entity_poly.pdbx_seq_one_letter_code
_entity_poly.pdbx_strand_id
1 'polypeptide(L)'
;MNYSLLLSLVFYVCGCFYVVFGLHTIAANVKSNVNRLFVILTSSMAIWSFAYSISTSAPTAEASAFWQCFSVFGWGVFYSILLHFVLILTRFESRLPKRIMFALIYVPALINVILFAPFGFLGERQYRMVQTDLGWLNIHSVDMWGIWYITYYTVFSVASIALLIRWWMHIESDTSLKRQVKHFVLSVLFSFLLGIATETLPDIIGKNHYPRLVIIVMIFPVTTLFLTSKKNDLILERKTEASLFPESEQPHDMDRSRLFQTATAIYTLGSVISFAIGYFGMGKPLNGELLLAGFLLLTGLTAKLIPSLTKSRSTQNTLFLVINMVGMVFFMISNADTGAVTAWATYIIFLLFTVILDSEIHAGIFVVFVIILQIVYSMIYPEIAVTVDKSEYATRIFIVVLSAIAVRRLTTEYASRIKAYKKYAREQEVLEQISSSFISVDKENIR
;
A
#
# COMPACT_ATOMS: atom_id res chain seq x y z
N MET A 1 30.12 11.12 4.04
CA MET A 1 29.36 9.84 3.96
C MET A 1 28.10 10.14 3.17
N ASN A 2 27.80 9.37 2.11
CA ASN A 2 26.66 9.64 1.24
C ASN A 2 25.37 9.10 1.91
N TYR A 3 24.61 9.98 2.58
CA TYR A 3 23.38 9.65 3.29
C TYR A 3 22.13 9.69 2.38
N SER A 4 22.30 10.05 1.09
CA SER A 4 21.22 10.12 0.10
C SER A 4 20.42 8.82 -0.01
N LEU A 5 21.09 7.68 -0.03
CA LEU A 5 20.44 6.36 -0.10
C LEU A 5 19.57 6.09 1.13
N LEU A 6 20.09 6.41 2.32
CA LEU A 6 19.35 6.24 3.57
C LEU A 6 18.10 7.12 3.58
N LEU A 7 18.23 8.39 3.21
CA LEU A 7 17.10 9.32 3.16
C LEU A 7 16.06 8.88 2.13
N SER A 8 16.51 8.45 0.95
CA SER A 8 15.66 7.92 -0.11
C SER A 8 14.87 6.69 0.35
N LEU A 9 15.51 5.75 1.06
CA LEU A 9 14.85 4.59 1.66
C LEU A 9 13.86 4.98 2.76
N VAL A 10 14.18 5.98 3.59
CA VAL A 10 13.24 6.49 4.61
C VAL A 10 11.97 7.02 3.93
N PHE A 11 12.10 7.85 2.88
CA PHE A 11 10.94 8.31 2.12
C PHE A 11 10.19 7.15 1.44
N TYR A 12 10.88 6.13 0.94
CA TYR A 12 10.24 4.95 0.37
C TYR A 12 9.37 4.21 1.39
N VAL A 13 9.91 3.98 2.60
CA VAL A 13 9.20 3.33 3.71
C VAL A 13 8.03 4.18 4.19
N CYS A 14 8.17 5.50 4.24
CA CYS A 14 7.06 6.42 4.55
C CYS A 14 5.94 6.29 3.52
N GLY A 15 6.27 6.21 2.22
CA GLY A 15 5.29 5.99 1.16
C GLY A 15 4.52 4.68 1.34
N CYS A 16 5.25 3.59 1.62
CA CYS A 16 4.66 2.29 1.92
C CYS A 16 3.74 2.34 3.16
N PHE A 17 4.17 3.04 4.22
CA PHE A 17 3.38 3.24 5.43
C PHE A 17 2.02 3.88 5.11
N TYR A 18 2.00 4.95 4.30
CA TYR A 18 0.76 5.62 3.93
C TYR A 18 -0.17 4.74 3.10
N VAL A 19 0.37 3.97 2.14
CA VAL A 19 -0.42 3.01 1.34
C VAL A 19 -1.07 1.96 2.25
N VAL A 20 -0.30 1.34 3.15
CA VAL A 20 -0.79 0.29 4.04
C VAL A 20 -1.92 0.80 4.94
N PHE A 21 -1.74 1.98 5.54
CA PHE A 21 -2.76 2.56 6.43
C PHE A 21 -4.03 2.96 5.65
N GLY A 22 -3.89 3.55 4.47
CA GLY A 22 -5.02 3.85 3.60
C GLY A 22 -5.82 2.60 3.21
N LEU A 23 -5.12 1.55 2.73
CA LEU A 23 -5.74 0.28 2.34
C LEU A 23 -6.43 -0.44 3.51
N HIS A 24 -5.86 -0.37 4.71
CA HIS A 24 -6.48 -0.98 5.89
C HIS A 24 -7.79 -0.28 6.27
N THR A 25 -7.84 1.06 6.18
CA THR A 25 -9.03 1.84 6.49
C THR A 25 -10.18 1.58 5.51
N ILE A 26 -9.92 1.49 4.21
CA ILE A 26 -10.99 1.21 3.24
C ILE A 26 -11.54 -0.21 3.37
N ALA A 27 -10.68 -1.17 3.74
CA ALA A 27 -11.10 -2.56 4.00
C ALA A 27 -12.08 -2.65 5.19
N ALA A 28 -12.00 -1.72 6.16
CA ALA A 28 -12.89 -1.67 7.31
C ALA A 28 -14.32 -1.18 6.96
N ASN A 29 -14.45 -0.24 6.01
CA ASN A 29 -15.74 0.19 5.48
C ASN A 29 -15.59 0.98 4.16
N VAL A 30 -15.89 0.32 3.03
CA VAL A 30 -15.75 0.88 1.68
C VAL A 30 -16.80 1.97 1.38
N LYS A 31 -17.92 1.99 2.12
CA LYS A 31 -19.03 2.93 1.86
C LYS A 31 -18.89 4.26 2.60
N SER A 32 -18.02 4.34 3.61
CA SER A 32 -17.85 5.56 4.40
C SER A 32 -17.17 6.67 3.61
N ASN A 33 -17.78 7.86 3.57
CA ASN A 33 -17.19 9.03 2.94
C ASN A 33 -15.91 9.49 3.65
N VAL A 34 -15.85 9.35 4.98
CA VAL A 34 -14.67 9.72 5.78
C VAL A 34 -13.49 8.80 5.45
N ASN A 35 -13.74 7.49 5.37
CA ASN A 35 -12.70 6.50 5.05
C ASN A 35 -12.16 6.71 3.63
N ARG A 36 -13.04 7.02 2.67
CA ARG A 36 -12.63 7.35 1.30
C ARG A 36 -11.72 8.57 1.25
N LEU A 37 -12.06 9.64 1.98
CA LEU A 37 -11.22 10.83 2.04
C LEU A 37 -9.89 10.57 2.77
N PHE A 38 -9.89 9.74 3.82
CA PHE A 38 -8.65 9.31 4.46
C PHE A 38 -7.73 8.54 3.50
N VAL A 39 -8.30 7.67 2.65
CA VAL A 39 -7.53 6.97 1.61
C VAL A 39 -6.97 7.94 0.58
N ILE A 40 -7.77 8.92 0.14
CA ILE A 40 -7.30 9.95 -0.80
C ILE A 40 -6.17 10.79 -0.17
N LEU A 41 -6.31 11.15 1.11
CA LEU A 41 -5.30 11.89 1.86
C LEU A 41 -3.98 11.11 2.00
N THR A 42 -4.05 9.84 2.41
CA THR A 42 -2.88 8.96 2.53
C THR A 42 -2.28 8.62 1.16
N SER A 43 -3.07 8.53 0.10
CA SER A 43 -2.57 8.34 -1.27
C SER A 43 -1.78 9.55 -1.76
N SER A 44 -2.27 10.77 -1.49
CA SER A 44 -1.54 12.01 -1.77
C SER A 44 -0.19 12.04 -1.03
N MET A 45 -0.16 11.66 0.24
CA MET A 45 1.10 11.52 1.00
C MET A 45 2.03 10.43 0.44
N ALA A 46 1.49 9.29 0.03
CA ALA A 46 2.28 8.23 -0.59
C ALA A 46 2.95 8.69 -1.90
N ILE A 47 2.19 9.36 -2.78
CA ILE A 47 2.71 9.94 -4.03
C ILE A 47 3.83 10.93 -3.73
N TRP A 48 3.62 11.83 -2.75
CA TRP A 48 4.64 12.77 -2.32
C TRP A 48 5.92 12.05 -1.88
N SER A 49 5.77 11.05 -1.01
CA SER A 49 6.88 10.31 -0.41
C SER A 49 7.68 9.51 -1.45
N PHE A 50 7.00 8.82 -2.37
CA PHE A 50 7.68 8.07 -3.43
C PHE A 50 8.40 9.00 -4.41
N ALA A 51 7.79 10.13 -4.76
CA ALA A 51 8.42 11.14 -5.61
C ALA A 51 9.72 11.68 -4.98
N TYR A 52 9.70 12.00 -3.68
CA TYR A 52 10.90 12.43 -2.94
C TYR A 52 11.94 11.32 -2.82
N SER A 53 11.52 10.09 -2.56
CA SER A 53 12.41 8.93 -2.54
C SER A 53 13.19 8.80 -3.85
N ILE A 54 12.50 8.80 -4.99
CA ILE A 54 13.12 8.65 -6.31
C ILE A 54 13.97 9.87 -6.66
N SER A 55 13.47 11.09 -6.43
CA SER A 55 14.21 12.33 -6.69
C SER A 55 15.54 12.38 -5.93
N THR A 56 15.56 11.96 -4.66
CA THR A 56 16.74 12.05 -3.79
C THR A 56 17.91 11.19 -4.31
N SER A 57 17.58 10.04 -4.90
CA SER A 57 18.53 9.05 -5.43
C SER A 57 18.66 9.07 -6.96
N ALA A 58 18.04 10.04 -7.63
CA ALA A 58 18.02 10.10 -9.08
C ALA A 58 19.44 10.20 -9.68
N PRO A 59 19.67 9.63 -10.88
CA PRO A 59 21.00 9.62 -11.49
C PRO A 59 21.44 11.01 -12.01
N THR A 60 20.49 11.89 -12.36
CA THR A 60 20.78 13.22 -12.89
C THR A 60 19.91 14.31 -12.25
N ALA A 61 20.33 15.56 -12.40
CA ALA A 61 19.61 16.73 -11.90
C ALA A 61 18.22 16.85 -12.56
N GLU A 62 18.13 16.57 -13.86
CA GLU A 62 16.89 16.62 -14.65
C GLU A 62 15.91 15.54 -14.19
N ALA A 63 16.38 14.30 -14.03
CA ALA A 63 15.56 13.22 -13.49
C ALA A 63 15.08 13.56 -12.07
N SER A 64 15.93 14.15 -11.25
CA SER A 64 15.55 14.60 -9.91
C SER A 64 14.49 15.70 -9.95
N ALA A 65 14.66 16.71 -10.81
CA ALA A 65 13.71 17.80 -11.01
C ALA A 65 12.35 17.30 -11.50
N PHE A 66 12.33 16.35 -12.44
CA PHE A 66 11.10 15.72 -12.92
C PHE A 66 10.31 15.07 -11.78
N TRP A 67 10.98 14.28 -10.93
CA TRP A 67 10.31 13.63 -9.80
C TRP A 67 9.91 14.63 -8.71
N GLN A 68 10.68 15.71 -8.51
CA GLN A 68 10.23 16.83 -7.67
C GLN A 68 8.96 17.49 -8.22
N CYS A 69 8.85 17.72 -9.53
CA CYS A 69 7.63 18.21 -10.16
C CYS A 69 6.46 17.21 -9.98
N PHE A 70 6.75 15.91 -10.10
CA PHE A 70 5.74 14.85 -9.90
C PHE A 70 5.18 14.85 -8.47
N SER A 71 5.97 15.27 -7.47
CA SER A 71 5.53 15.35 -6.07
C SER A 71 4.36 16.31 -5.84
N VAL A 72 4.05 17.21 -6.78
CA VAL A 72 2.90 18.13 -6.75
C VAL A 72 1.56 17.40 -6.66
N PHE A 73 1.45 16.22 -7.27
CA PHE A 73 0.28 15.36 -7.11
C PHE A 73 0.11 14.83 -5.69
N GLY A 74 1.14 14.99 -4.86
CA GLY A 74 1.08 14.84 -3.41
C GLY A 74 0.86 16.19 -2.73
N TRP A 75 1.91 16.99 -2.57
CA TRP A 75 1.87 18.22 -1.75
C TRP A 75 0.91 19.29 -2.27
N GLY A 76 0.78 19.42 -3.60
CA GLY A 76 -0.04 20.44 -4.24
C GLY A 76 -1.53 20.26 -3.96
N VAL A 77 -1.97 19.01 -3.80
CA VAL A 77 -3.37 18.64 -3.53
C VAL A 77 -3.64 18.31 -2.06
N PHE A 78 -2.59 17.97 -1.28
CA PHE A 78 -2.69 17.49 0.09
C PHE A 78 -3.52 18.42 0.99
N TYR A 79 -3.20 19.71 1.00
CA TYR A 79 -3.84 20.67 1.91
C TYR A 79 -5.32 20.89 1.60
N SER A 80 -5.72 20.88 0.32
CA SER A 80 -7.13 20.85 -0.09
C SER A 80 -7.87 19.61 0.39
N ILE A 81 -7.26 18.43 0.23
CA ILE A 81 -7.85 17.17 0.70
C ILE A 81 -7.95 17.17 2.24
N LEU A 82 -6.93 17.66 2.95
CA LEU A 82 -6.91 17.77 4.39
C LEU A 82 -8.04 18.67 4.90
N LEU A 83 -8.21 19.86 4.31
CA LEU A 83 -9.28 20.77 4.70
C LEU A 83 -10.66 20.14 4.46
N HIS A 84 -10.88 19.51 3.31
CA HIS A 84 -12.13 18.80 3.02
C HIS A 84 -12.38 17.65 4.01
N PHE A 85 -11.35 16.87 4.32
CA PHE A 85 -11.42 15.80 5.31
C PHE A 85 -11.81 16.34 6.69
N VAL A 86 -11.18 17.43 7.15
CA VAL A 86 -11.48 18.06 8.45
C VAL A 86 -12.89 18.64 8.49
N LEU A 87 -13.37 19.28 7.41
CA LEU A 87 -14.75 19.79 7.34
C LEU A 87 -15.79 18.68 7.55
N ILE A 88 -15.58 17.52 6.92
CA ILE A 88 -16.47 16.36 7.08
C ILE A 88 -16.32 15.75 8.47
N LEU A 89 -15.09 15.57 8.95
CA LEU A 89 -14.80 14.99 10.26
C LEU A 89 -15.44 15.81 11.40
N THR A 90 -15.37 17.13 11.31
CA THR A 90 -15.93 18.06 12.30
C THR A 90 -17.41 18.35 12.10
N ARG A 91 -18.05 17.74 11.09
CA ARG A 91 -19.45 17.97 10.69
C ARG A 91 -19.77 19.46 10.52
N PHE A 92 -18.84 20.20 9.93
CA PHE A 92 -18.99 21.64 9.77
C PHE A 92 -20.12 21.97 8.77
N GLU A 93 -21.12 22.72 9.23
CA GLU A 93 -22.20 23.22 8.38
C GLU A 93 -21.83 24.57 7.77
N SER A 94 -21.52 24.57 6.47
CA SER A 94 -21.24 25.80 5.73
C SER A 94 -22.53 26.46 5.24
N ARG A 95 -22.58 27.78 5.31
CA ARG A 95 -23.65 28.61 4.70
C ARG A 95 -23.45 28.82 3.19
N LEU A 96 -22.30 28.42 2.64
CA LEU A 96 -22.00 28.58 1.22
C LEU A 96 -22.67 27.48 0.38
N PRO A 97 -23.06 27.78 -0.87
CA PRO A 97 -23.47 26.75 -1.81
C PRO A 97 -22.36 25.71 -2.01
N LYS A 98 -22.74 24.42 -2.07
CA LYS A 98 -21.78 23.30 -2.20
C LYS A 98 -20.77 23.51 -3.34
N ARG A 99 -21.21 24.00 -4.50
CA ARG A 99 -20.34 24.26 -5.67
C ARG A 99 -19.24 25.29 -5.37
N ILE A 100 -19.59 26.37 -4.69
CA ILE A 100 -18.63 27.44 -4.34
C ILE A 100 -17.64 26.93 -3.30
N MET A 101 -18.11 26.18 -2.31
CA MET A 101 -17.25 25.56 -1.31
C MET A 101 -16.23 24.59 -1.96
N PHE A 102 -16.68 23.73 -2.87
CA PHE A 102 -15.77 22.83 -3.59
C PHE A 102 -14.77 23.60 -4.47
N ALA A 103 -15.21 24.64 -5.16
CA ALA A 103 -14.32 25.49 -5.93
C ALA A 103 -13.25 26.15 -5.04
N LEU A 104 -13.64 26.72 -3.90
CA LEU A 104 -12.72 27.37 -2.97
C LEU A 104 -11.68 26.40 -2.42
N ILE A 105 -12.06 25.14 -2.18
CA ILE A 105 -11.15 24.11 -1.67
C ILE A 105 -10.22 23.60 -2.77
N TYR A 106 -10.72 23.29 -3.97
CA TYR A 106 -9.97 22.50 -4.96
C TYR A 106 -9.35 23.30 -6.10
N VAL A 107 -9.82 24.52 -6.38
CA VAL A 107 -9.20 25.37 -7.42
C VAL A 107 -7.73 25.69 -7.09
N PRO A 108 -7.34 26.04 -5.85
CA PRO A 108 -5.93 26.28 -5.53
C PRO A 108 -5.03 25.05 -5.79
N ALA A 109 -5.52 23.85 -5.46
CA ALA A 109 -4.81 22.61 -5.76
C ALA A 109 -4.68 22.37 -7.27
N LEU A 110 -5.73 22.66 -8.06
CA LEU A 110 -5.68 22.58 -9.52
C LEU A 110 -4.65 23.56 -10.11
N ILE A 111 -4.59 24.78 -9.58
CA ILE A 111 -3.58 25.77 -9.97
C ILE A 111 -2.17 25.22 -9.70
N ASN A 112 -1.93 24.63 -8.52
CA ASN A 112 -0.63 24.02 -8.22
C ASN A 112 -0.24 22.93 -9.23
N VAL A 113 -1.19 22.05 -9.60
CA VAL A 113 -0.95 21.01 -10.62
C VAL A 113 -0.60 21.63 -11.96
N ILE A 114 -1.35 22.64 -12.41
CA ILE A 114 -1.12 23.32 -13.70
C ILE A 114 0.25 24.03 -13.73
N LEU A 115 0.68 24.60 -12.61
CA LEU A 115 1.94 25.34 -12.52
C LEU A 115 3.16 24.42 -12.40
N PHE A 116 3.13 23.47 -11.47
CA PHE A 116 4.33 22.78 -11.00
C PHE A 116 4.47 21.32 -11.46
N ALA A 117 3.45 20.71 -12.07
CA ALA A 117 3.57 19.34 -12.60
C ALA A 117 4.71 19.24 -13.63
N PRO A 118 5.21 18.03 -13.96
CA PRO A 118 6.38 17.87 -14.85
C PRO A 118 6.26 18.54 -16.22
N PHE A 119 5.03 18.74 -16.72
CA PHE A 119 4.74 19.45 -17.97
C PHE A 119 3.90 20.72 -17.74
N GLY A 120 3.91 21.24 -16.51
CA GLY A 120 3.24 22.48 -16.13
C GLY A 120 3.98 23.71 -16.63
N PHE A 121 3.36 24.89 -16.47
CA PHE A 121 3.91 26.16 -16.96
C PHE A 121 5.29 26.52 -16.37
N LEU A 122 5.54 26.11 -15.13
CA LEU A 122 6.79 26.37 -14.43
C LEU A 122 7.69 25.14 -14.45
N GLY A 123 7.12 23.94 -14.28
CA GLY A 123 7.80 22.65 -14.42
C GLY A 123 9.21 22.65 -13.83
N GLU A 124 10.17 22.15 -14.61
CA GLU A 124 11.59 22.04 -14.21
C GLU A 124 12.27 23.39 -13.95
N ARG A 125 11.72 24.52 -14.41
CA ARG A 125 12.34 25.85 -14.21
C ARG A 125 12.36 26.28 -12.75
N GLN A 126 11.52 25.67 -11.90
CA GLN A 126 11.42 25.91 -10.45
C GLN A 126 12.36 25.03 -9.63
N TYR A 127 13.10 24.13 -10.28
CA TYR A 127 13.92 23.13 -9.61
C TYR A 127 15.37 23.28 -10.03
N ARG A 128 16.13 24.02 -9.21
CA ARG A 128 17.58 24.08 -9.33
C ARG A 128 18.18 23.02 -8.42
N MET A 129 18.36 21.83 -8.97
CA MET A 129 18.83 20.66 -8.22
C MET A 129 20.35 20.71 -8.03
N VAL A 130 20.79 20.67 -6.78
CA VAL A 130 22.20 20.57 -6.41
C VAL A 130 22.41 19.29 -5.62
N GLN A 131 23.44 18.54 -6.00
CA GLN A 131 23.77 17.30 -5.34
C GLN A 131 24.54 17.58 -4.04
N THR A 132 24.06 16.99 -2.94
CA THR A 132 24.63 17.11 -1.60
C THR A 132 24.84 15.74 -0.99
N ASP A 133 25.45 15.68 0.21
CA ASP A 133 25.59 14.43 0.97
C ASP A 133 24.24 13.77 1.32
N LEU A 134 23.15 14.54 1.33
CA LEU A 134 21.79 14.06 1.57
C LEU A 134 21.02 13.74 0.28
N GLY A 135 21.67 13.86 -0.88
CA GLY A 135 21.07 13.66 -2.21
C GLY A 135 20.77 14.98 -2.92
N TRP A 136 19.88 14.92 -3.90
CA TRP A 136 19.47 16.10 -4.66
C TRP A 136 18.57 17.02 -3.84
N LEU A 137 18.99 18.28 -3.68
CA LEU A 137 18.22 19.33 -3.01
C LEU A 137 17.87 20.45 -3.98
N ASN A 138 16.66 20.98 -3.86
CA ASN A 138 16.25 22.17 -4.61
C ASN A 138 16.70 23.43 -3.87
N ILE A 139 17.61 24.19 -4.47
CA ILE A 139 18.10 25.47 -3.92
C ILE A 139 17.47 26.70 -4.57
N HIS A 140 16.40 26.52 -5.35
CA HIS A 140 15.69 27.64 -5.97
C HIS A 140 15.15 28.58 -4.88
N SER A 141 15.47 29.88 -5.02
CA SER A 141 15.00 30.92 -4.10
C SER A 141 13.49 31.09 -4.19
N VAL A 142 12.87 31.53 -3.10
CA VAL A 142 11.43 31.80 -3.08
C VAL A 142 11.10 32.92 -4.07
N ASP A 143 10.32 32.59 -5.10
CA ASP A 143 9.79 33.53 -6.09
C ASP A 143 8.29 33.76 -5.87
N MET A 144 7.63 34.48 -6.79
CA MET A 144 6.19 34.76 -6.70
C MET A 144 5.33 33.48 -6.60
N TRP A 145 5.76 32.40 -7.25
CA TRP A 145 5.06 31.12 -7.24
C TRP A 145 5.30 30.33 -5.96
N GLY A 146 6.51 30.43 -5.40
CA GLY A 146 6.81 29.98 -4.04
C GLY A 146 5.93 30.68 -3.00
N ILE A 147 5.75 32.01 -3.11
CA ILE A 147 4.86 32.78 -2.23
C ILE A 147 3.40 32.33 -2.37
N TRP A 148 2.93 32.07 -3.60
CA TRP A 148 1.61 31.49 -3.84
C TRP A 148 1.43 30.17 -3.10
N TYR A 149 2.38 29.24 -3.25
CA TYR A 149 2.34 27.95 -2.55
C TYR A 149 2.34 28.13 -1.01
N ILE A 150 3.22 28.99 -0.49
CA ILE A 150 3.30 29.30 0.94
C ILE A 150 1.97 29.82 1.47
N THR A 151 1.36 30.74 0.73
CA THR A 151 0.04 31.29 1.08
C THR A 151 -1.03 30.21 1.08
N TYR A 152 -1.10 29.40 0.02
CA TYR A 152 -2.07 28.33 -0.13
C TYR A 152 -1.99 27.33 1.03
N TYR A 153 -0.82 26.74 1.29
CA TYR A 153 -0.74 25.73 2.35
C TYR A 153 -0.97 26.35 3.72
N THR A 154 -0.48 27.58 3.98
CA THR A 154 -0.65 28.24 5.28
C THR A 154 -2.12 28.49 5.59
N VAL A 155 -2.88 29.06 4.66
CA VAL A 155 -4.31 29.35 4.84
C VAL A 155 -5.10 28.08 5.11
N PHE A 156 -4.88 27.03 4.31
CA PHE A 156 -5.61 25.77 4.44
C PHE A 156 -5.24 25.03 5.72
N SER A 157 -3.98 25.10 6.13
CA SER A 157 -3.50 24.48 7.36
C SER A 157 -4.04 25.17 8.60
N VAL A 158 -4.01 26.51 8.65
CA VAL A 158 -4.59 27.30 9.74
C VAL A 158 -6.10 27.04 9.84
N ALA A 159 -6.82 27.04 8.71
CA ALA A 159 -8.24 26.70 8.70
C ALA A 159 -8.51 25.29 9.24
N SER A 160 -7.74 24.29 8.80
CA SER A 160 -7.86 22.91 9.28
C SER A 160 -7.59 22.78 10.78
N ILE A 161 -6.52 23.40 11.27
CA ILE A 161 -6.16 23.40 12.70
C ILE A 161 -7.23 24.11 13.53
N ALA A 162 -7.71 25.27 13.09
CA ALA A 162 -8.74 26.03 13.81
C ALA A 162 -10.04 25.23 13.94
N LEU A 163 -10.45 24.54 12.87
CA LEU A 163 -11.62 23.65 12.89
C LEU A 163 -11.42 22.47 13.85
N LEU A 164 -10.24 21.85 13.85
CA LEU A 164 -9.93 20.73 14.75
C LEU A 164 -9.88 21.16 16.22
N ILE A 165 -9.30 22.33 16.53
CA ILE A 165 -9.29 22.89 17.90
C ILE A 165 -10.71 23.23 18.35
N ARG A 166 -11.50 23.87 17.48
CA ARG A 166 -12.91 24.17 17.76
C ARG A 166 -13.70 22.89 18.04
N TRP A 167 -13.50 21.86 17.23
CA TRP A 167 -14.14 20.56 17.43
C TRP A 167 -13.73 19.94 18.76
N TRP A 168 -12.43 19.93 19.10
CA TRP A 168 -11.94 19.44 20.38
C TRP A 168 -12.56 20.17 21.58
N MET A 169 -12.73 21.49 21.50
CA MET A 169 -13.33 22.30 22.57
C MET A 169 -14.81 21.97 22.79
N HIS A 170 -15.56 21.65 21.73
CA HIS A 170 -17.00 21.35 21.80
C HIS A 170 -17.33 19.91 22.22
N ILE A 171 -16.34 19.00 22.31
CA ILE A 171 -16.57 17.64 22.82
C ILE A 171 -16.79 17.69 24.33
N GLU A 172 -17.80 16.94 24.79
CA GLU A 172 -18.16 16.82 26.20
C GLU A 172 -16.96 16.39 27.07
N SER A 173 -16.83 17.06 28.21
CA SER A 173 -15.73 16.84 29.16
C SER A 173 -15.82 15.42 29.76
N ASP A 174 -14.66 14.81 30.02
CA ASP A 174 -14.51 13.45 30.58
C ASP A 174 -14.79 12.25 29.66
N THR A 175 -14.98 12.49 28.35
CA THR A 175 -15.09 11.39 27.38
C THR A 175 -13.73 10.86 26.92
N SER A 176 -13.62 9.53 26.72
CA SER A 176 -12.43 8.90 26.12
C SER A 176 -12.10 9.46 24.72
N LEU A 177 -13.15 9.93 24.02
CA LEU A 177 -13.07 10.60 22.72
C LEU A 177 -12.34 11.96 22.82
N LYS A 178 -12.63 12.82 23.80
CA LYS A 178 -11.96 14.12 23.96
C LYS A 178 -10.45 13.99 24.13
N ARG A 179 -10.00 12.97 24.89
CA ARG A 179 -8.57 12.67 25.06
C ARG A 179 -7.91 12.22 23.75
N GLN A 180 -8.58 11.35 23.00
CA GLN A 180 -8.09 10.88 21.70
C GLN A 180 -7.99 12.00 20.67
N VAL A 181 -9.03 12.84 20.58
CA VAL A 181 -9.03 14.03 19.71
C VAL A 181 -7.95 15.02 20.13
N LYS A 182 -7.71 15.23 21.43
CA LYS A 182 -6.59 16.04 21.93
C LYS A 182 -5.24 15.53 21.39
N HIS A 183 -5.00 14.22 21.45
CA HIS A 183 -3.76 13.64 20.92
C HIS A 183 -3.64 13.82 19.41
N PHE A 184 -4.75 13.67 18.67
CA PHE A 184 -4.78 13.94 17.24
C PHE A 184 -4.45 15.41 16.93
N VAL A 185 -5.14 16.36 17.56
CA VAL A 185 -4.88 17.81 17.42
C VAL A 185 -3.42 18.14 17.74
N LEU A 186 -2.88 17.60 18.85
CA LEU A 186 -1.49 17.84 19.24
C LEU A 186 -0.50 17.27 18.22
N SER A 187 -0.77 16.08 17.66
CA SER A 187 0.09 15.49 16.62
C SER A 187 0.06 16.28 15.31
N VAL A 188 -1.10 16.85 14.95
CA VAL A 188 -1.24 17.74 13.79
C VAL A 188 -0.47 19.04 14.03
N LEU A 189 -0.66 19.70 15.18
CA LEU A 189 0.07 20.92 15.54
C LEU A 189 1.58 20.70 15.53
N PHE A 190 2.05 19.62 16.16
CA PHE A 190 3.47 19.24 16.17
C PHE A 190 4.02 19.08 14.75
N SER A 191 3.26 18.41 13.87
CA SER A 191 3.68 18.19 12.48
C SER A 191 3.78 19.47 11.68
N PHE A 192 2.84 20.39 11.87
CA PHE A 192 2.85 21.68 11.21
C PHE A 192 3.98 22.59 11.68
N LEU A 193 4.22 22.65 13.00
CA LEU A 193 5.33 23.43 13.56
C LEU A 193 6.68 22.92 13.06
N LEU A 194 6.86 21.59 13.05
CA LEU A 194 8.09 20.98 12.56
C LEU A 194 8.25 21.16 11.05
N GLY A 195 7.15 21.14 10.29
CA GLY A 195 7.16 21.47 8.86
C GLY A 195 7.63 22.89 8.57
N ILE A 196 7.11 23.88 9.30
CA ILE A 196 7.54 25.27 9.17
C ILE A 196 9.03 25.40 9.52
N ALA A 197 9.48 24.74 10.60
CA ALA A 197 10.86 24.81 11.05
C ALA A 197 11.86 24.14 10.08
N THR A 198 11.43 23.09 9.37
CA THR A 198 12.32 22.29 8.50
C THR A 198 12.27 22.69 7.03
N GLU A 199 11.18 23.31 6.56
CA GLU A 199 11.01 23.69 5.15
C GLU A 199 10.90 25.20 4.98
N THR A 200 9.85 25.81 5.55
CA THR A 200 9.51 27.21 5.29
C THR A 200 10.54 28.20 5.83
N LEU A 201 10.98 28.01 7.07
CA LEU A 201 11.90 28.95 7.74
C LEU A 201 13.29 28.95 7.07
N PRO A 202 13.90 27.80 6.74
CA PRO A 202 15.10 27.75 5.92
C PRO A 202 14.91 28.45 4.56
N ASP A 203 13.78 28.21 3.88
CA ASP A 203 13.47 28.78 2.56
C ASP A 203 13.41 30.31 2.57
N ILE A 204 12.84 30.90 3.63
CA ILE A 204 12.75 32.37 3.79
C ILE A 204 14.11 33.00 4.15
N ILE A 205 14.93 32.31 4.94
CA ILE A 205 16.24 32.83 5.40
C ILE A 205 17.35 32.57 4.37
N GLY A 206 17.04 31.87 3.26
CA GLY A 206 18.01 31.52 2.22
C GLY A 206 18.98 30.41 2.64
N LYS A 207 18.58 29.55 3.58
CA LYS A 207 19.37 28.42 4.10
C LYS A 207 18.77 27.07 3.67
N ASN A 208 18.36 26.95 2.41
CA ASN A 208 17.58 25.85 1.83
C ASN A 208 18.43 24.56 1.60
N HIS A 209 19.44 24.33 2.42
CA HIS A 209 20.38 23.21 2.32
C HIS A 209 19.94 21.99 3.15
N TYR A 210 18.68 21.99 3.61
CA TYR A 210 18.12 20.92 4.43
C TYR A 210 17.03 20.16 3.67
N PRO A 211 16.94 18.83 3.84
CA PRO A 211 15.91 18.03 3.20
C PRO A 211 14.53 18.37 3.77
N ARG A 212 13.53 18.21 2.91
CA ARG A 212 12.13 18.43 3.24
C ARG A 212 11.58 17.26 4.05
N LEU A 213 11.41 17.45 5.36
CA LEU A 213 11.08 16.38 6.31
C LEU A 213 9.57 16.28 6.63
N VAL A 214 8.72 17.15 6.08
CA VAL A 214 7.27 17.18 6.41
C VAL A 214 6.63 15.81 6.27
N ILE A 215 6.96 15.08 5.19
CA ILE A 215 6.36 13.77 4.92
C ILE A 215 6.80 12.68 5.90
N ILE A 216 7.91 12.83 6.61
CA ILE A 216 8.30 11.90 7.67
C ILE A 216 7.51 12.22 8.95
N VAL A 217 7.35 13.50 9.24
CA VAL A 217 6.65 13.96 10.45
C VAL A 217 5.14 13.69 10.37
N MET A 218 4.56 13.72 9.17
CA MET A 218 3.13 13.41 8.96
C MET A 218 2.75 11.96 9.32
N ILE A 219 3.72 11.07 9.60
CA ILE A 219 3.43 9.74 10.17
C ILE A 219 2.71 9.86 11.52
N PHE A 220 3.07 10.84 12.36
CA PHE A 220 2.46 11.03 13.67
C PHE A 220 0.93 11.25 13.59
N PRO A 221 0.41 12.25 12.86
CA PRO A 221 -1.02 12.49 12.76
C PRO A 221 -1.78 11.36 12.05
N VAL A 222 -1.17 10.69 11.08
CA VAL A 222 -1.79 9.52 10.43
C VAL A 222 -1.92 8.35 11.41
N THR A 223 -0.86 8.07 12.19
CA THR A 223 -0.87 7.01 13.18
C THR A 223 -1.88 7.28 14.29
N THR A 224 -1.91 8.51 14.82
CA THR A 224 -2.86 8.88 15.87
C THR A 224 -4.29 8.77 15.35
N LEU A 225 -4.59 9.30 14.16
CA LEU A 225 -5.93 9.23 13.55
C LEU A 225 -6.38 7.78 13.31
N PHE A 226 -5.48 6.92 12.84
CA PHE A 226 -5.78 5.51 12.62
C PHE A 226 -6.02 4.75 13.94
N LEU A 227 -5.20 4.99 14.96
CA LEU A 227 -5.35 4.35 16.27
C LEU A 227 -6.60 4.81 17.01
N THR A 228 -6.98 6.08 16.90
CA THR A 228 -8.20 6.62 17.51
C THR A 228 -9.45 6.06 16.82
N SER A 229 -9.41 5.91 15.50
CA SER A 229 -10.44 5.17 14.76
C SER A 229 -10.58 3.71 15.22
N LYS A 230 -9.48 3.00 15.44
CA LYS A 230 -9.56 1.57 15.81
C LYS A 230 -10.24 1.36 17.17
N LYS A 231 -10.11 2.33 18.07
CA LYS A 231 -10.65 2.25 19.44
C LYS A 231 -12.09 2.74 19.54
N ASN A 232 -12.48 3.71 18.71
CA ASN A 232 -13.80 4.31 18.71
C ASN A 232 -14.36 4.30 17.27
N ASP A 233 -15.48 3.61 17.03
CA ASP A 233 -16.20 3.57 15.73
C ASP A 233 -16.71 4.95 15.24
N LEU A 234 -16.37 6.02 15.96
CA LEU A 234 -16.90 7.38 15.81
C LEU A 234 -16.09 8.26 14.86
N ILE A 235 -14.82 7.93 14.54
CA ILE A 235 -13.93 8.79 13.74
C ILE A 235 -13.76 8.28 12.31
N LEU A 236 -13.43 7.01 12.13
CA LEU A 236 -13.54 6.33 10.83
C LEU A 236 -14.60 5.27 11.01
N GLU A 237 -15.64 5.31 10.19
CA GLU A 237 -16.78 4.42 10.34
C GLU A 237 -16.32 3.00 10.05
N ARG A 238 -16.44 2.11 11.03
CA ARG A 238 -16.28 0.68 10.83
C ARG A 238 -17.67 0.09 10.65
N LYS A 239 -17.86 -0.78 9.65
CA LYS A 239 -19.10 -1.57 9.61
C LYS A 239 -19.05 -2.47 10.84
N THR A 240 -20.00 -2.35 11.76
CA THR A 240 -20.21 -3.33 12.84
C THR A 240 -20.12 -4.72 12.22
N GLU A 241 -19.30 -5.61 12.79
CA GLU A 241 -18.94 -6.94 12.26
C GLU A 241 -20.14 -7.92 12.09
N ALA A 242 -21.38 -7.42 12.09
CA ALA A 242 -22.60 -8.19 11.97
C ALA A 242 -23.13 -8.38 10.53
N SER A 243 -22.42 -7.97 9.47
CA SER A 243 -22.94 -8.20 8.09
C SER A 243 -21.90 -8.19 6.96
N LEU A 244 -20.69 -8.69 7.21
CA LEU A 244 -19.80 -9.16 6.13
C LEU A 244 -19.80 -10.69 6.00
N PHE A 245 -20.64 -11.38 6.79
CA PHE A 245 -20.95 -12.78 6.61
C PHE A 245 -22.32 -12.84 5.96
N PRO A 246 -22.42 -13.15 4.66
CA PRO A 246 -23.65 -13.75 4.18
C PRO A 246 -23.82 -15.03 5.02
N GLU A 247 -24.94 -15.16 5.73
CA GLU A 247 -25.39 -16.43 6.36
C GLU A 247 -25.52 -17.60 5.36
N SER A 248 -25.14 -17.39 4.09
CA SER A 248 -25.18 -18.34 2.99
C SER A 248 -23.82 -18.81 2.45
N GLU A 249 -22.68 -18.28 2.93
CA GLU A 249 -21.37 -18.80 2.50
C GLU A 249 -21.01 -20.08 3.27
N GLN A 250 -21.05 -21.21 2.57
CA GLN A 250 -20.57 -22.49 3.10
C GLN A 250 -19.12 -22.34 3.63
N PRO A 251 -18.75 -23.01 4.73
CA PRO A 251 -17.41 -22.94 5.32
C PRO A 251 -16.25 -23.12 4.31
N HIS A 252 -16.49 -23.88 3.24
CA HIS A 252 -15.51 -24.16 2.19
C HIS A 252 -15.21 -23.00 1.22
N ASP A 253 -16.12 -22.05 1.02
CA ASP A 253 -15.87 -20.89 0.14
C ASP A 253 -15.08 -19.78 0.87
N MET A 254 -15.24 -19.71 2.19
CA MET A 254 -14.55 -18.78 3.07
C MET A 254 -13.03 -19.06 3.17
N ASP A 255 -12.63 -20.33 3.10
CA ASP A 255 -11.22 -20.75 3.06
C ASP A 255 -10.52 -20.34 1.75
N ARG A 256 -11.21 -20.41 0.59
CA ARG A 256 -10.58 -20.06 -0.70
C ARG A 256 -10.35 -18.55 -0.85
N SER A 257 -11.28 -17.71 -0.39
CA SER A 257 -11.09 -16.25 -0.40
C SER A 257 -9.83 -15.84 0.39
N ARG A 258 -9.55 -16.50 1.52
CA ARG A 258 -8.34 -16.28 2.33
C ARG A 258 -7.05 -16.63 1.58
N LEU A 259 -7.09 -17.65 0.72
CA LEU A 259 -5.94 -18.02 -0.12
C LEU A 259 -5.60 -16.92 -1.13
N PHE A 260 -6.61 -16.41 -1.85
CA PHE A 260 -6.42 -15.31 -2.79
C PHE A 260 -5.98 -14.02 -2.09
N GLN A 261 -6.46 -13.76 -0.87
CA GLN A 261 -5.97 -12.65 -0.04
C GLN A 261 -4.50 -12.85 0.38
N THR A 262 -4.10 -14.07 0.69
CA THR A 262 -2.69 -14.39 1.02
C THR A 262 -1.79 -14.21 -0.21
N ALA A 263 -2.23 -14.66 -1.39
CA ALA A 263 -1.54 -14.41 -2.65
C ALA A 263 -1.39 -12.90 -2.91
N THR A 264 -2.47 -12.14 -2.73
CA THR A 264 -2.46 -10.67 -2.87
C THR A 264 -1.42 -10.02 -1.96
N ALA A 265 -1.32 -10.47 -0.70
CA ALA A 265 -0.36 -9.95 0.26
C ALA A 265 1.09 -10.26 -0.15
N ILE A 266 1.35 -11.48 -0.63
CA ILE A 266 2.69 -11.89 -1.09
C ILE A 266 3.09 -11.12 -2.36
N TYR A 267 2.19 -10.94 -3.33
CA TYR A 267 2.45 -10.13 -4.52
C TYR A 267 2.71 -8.66 -4.19
N THR A 268 1.90 -8.07 -3.31
CA THR A 268 2.11 -6.69 -2.85
C THR A 268 3.45 -6.52 -2.15
N LEU A 269 3.81 -7.45 -1.25
CA LEU A 269 5.08 -7.44 -0.55
C LEU A 269 6.26 -7.67 -1.52
N GLY A 270 6.07 -8.57 -2.49
CA GLY A 270 6.97 -8.83 -3.61
C GLY A 270 7.27 -7.58 -4.41
N SER A 271 6.25 -6.82 -4.81
CA SER A 271 6.40 -5.55 -5.51
C SER A 271 7.24 -4.54 -4.72
N VAL A 272 6.87 -4.31 -3.45
CA VAL A 272 7.53 -3.32 -2.61
C VAL A 272 9.01 -3.65 -2.41
N ILE A 273 9.32 -4.91 -2.14
CA ILE A 273 10.71 -5.31 -1.84
C ILE A 273 11.52 -5.49 -3.13
N SER A 274 10.93 -6.00 -4.21
CA SER A 274 11.59 -6.09 -5.51
C SER A 274 12.03 -4.72 -6.00
N PHE A 275 11.15 -3.71 -5.94
CA PHE A 275 11.51 -2.33 -6.30
C PHE A 275 12.65 -1.81 -5.42
N ALA A 276 12.56 -2.03 -4.11
CA ALA A 276 13.57 -1.53 -3.17
C ALA A 276 14.96 -2.14 -3.46
N ILE A 277 15.03 -3.45 -3.68
CA ILE A 277 16.30 -4.13 -3.96
C ILE A 277 16.79 -3.78 -5.38
N GLY A 278 15.93 -3.82 -6.39
CA GLY A 278 16.31 -3.56 -7.78
C GLY A 278 16.77 -2.12 -8.00
N TYR A 279 15.99 -1.14 -7.55
CA TYR A 279 16.30 0.27 -7.76
C TYR A 279 17.40 0.77 -6.80
N PHE A 280 17.24 0.60 -5.48
CA PHE A 280 18.20 1.14 -4.51
C PHE A 280 19.42 0.25 -4.28
N GLY A 281 19.23 -1.08 -4.34
CA GLY A 281 20.30 -2.04 -4.05
C GLY A 281 21.16 -2.35 -5.28
N MET A 282 20.54 -2.66 -6.41
CA MET A 282 21.21 -3.07 -7.64
C MET A 282 21.45 -1.92 -8.62
N GLY A 283 20.87 -0.74 -8.38
CA GLY A 283 21.02 0.43 -9.25
C GLY A 283 20.39 0.25 -10.63
N LYS A 284 19.38 -0.63 -10.76
CA LYS A 284 18.73 -0.90 -12.04
C LYS A 284 17.92 0.31 -12.55
N PRO A 285 17.68 0.40 -13.87
CA PRO A 285 16.90 1.48 -14.45
C PRO A 285 15.50 1.60 -13.82
N LEU A 286 15.15 2.80 -13.37
CA LEU A 286 13.88 3.09 -12.69
C LEU A 286 12.65 2.59 -13.46
N ASN A 287 12.61 2.78 -14.78
CA ASN A 287 11.47 2.39 -15.60
C ASN A 287 11.22 0.88 -15.55
N GLY A 288 12.27 0.07 -15.62
CA GLY A 288 12.17 -1.38 -15.53
C GLY A 288 11.65 -1.84 -14.16
N GLU A 289 12.17 -1.24 -13.10
CA GLU A 289 11.77 -1.57 -11.72
C GLU A 289 10.35 -1.08 -11.40
N LEU A 290 9.93 0.09 -11.88
CA LEU A 290 8.55 0.56 -11.77
C LEU A 290 7.57 -0.36 -12.52
N LEU A 291 7.94 -0.81 -13.73
CA LEU A 291 7.13 -1.75 -14.50
C LEU A 291 7.00 -3.10 -13.78
N LEU A 292 8.09 -3.62 -13.21
CA LEU A 292 8.08 -4.85 -12.43
C LEU A 292 7.25 -4.73 -11.15
N ALA A 293 7.45 -3.66 -10.39
CA ALA A 293 6.67 -3.39 -9.19
C ALA A 293 5.18 -3.21 -9.51
N GLY A 294 4.86 -2.47 -10.56
CA GLY A 294 3.49 -2.25 -11.02
C GLY A 294 2.82 -3.54 -11.50
N PHE A 295 3.55 -4.36 -12.27
CA PHE A 295 3.08 -5.67 -12.71
C PHE A 295 2.77 -6.57 -11.51
N LEU A 296 3.69 -6.70 -10.54
CA LEU A 296 3.47 -7.50 -9.33
C LEU A 296 2.30 -6.99 -8.47
N LEU A 297 2.08 -5.67 -8.39
CA LEU A 297 0.89 -5.12 -7.72
C LEU A 297 -0.38 -5.48 -8.47
N LEU A 298 -0.37 -5.37 -9.80
CA LEU A 298 -1.52 -5.70 -10.63
C LEU A 298 -1.85 -7.20 -10.57
N THR A 299 -0.86 -8.09 -10.55
CA THR A 299 -1.10 -9.53 -10.35
C THR A 299 -1.69 -9.81 -8.97
N GLY A 300 -1.23 -9.13 -7.92
CA GLY A 300 -1.83 -9.22 -6.59
C GLY A 300 -3.29 -8.75 -6.57
N LEU A 301 -3.58 -7.59 -7.16
CA LEU A 301 -4.94 -7.04 -7.23
C LEU A 301 -5.88 -7.92 -8.06
N THR A 302 -5.42 -8.42 -9.21
CA THR A 302 -6.20 -9.34 -10.04
C THR A 302 -6.47 -10.66 -9.32
N ALA A 303 -5.47 -11.23 -8.62
CA ALA A 303 -5.66 -12.41 -7.79
C ALA A 303 -6.76 -12.22 -6.74
N LYS A 304 -6.83 -11.05 -6.09
CA LYS A 304 -7.91 -10.72 -5.16
C LYS A 304 -9.31 -10.73 -5.79
N LEU A 305 -9.41 -10.35 -7.07
CA LEU A 305 -10.68 -10.23 -7.79
C LEU A 305 -11.17 -11.54 -8.39
N ILE A 306 -10.30 -12.55 -8.54
CA ILE A 306 -10.65 -13.86 -9.12
C ILE A 306 -11.90 -14.49 -8.47
N PRO A 307 -12.03 -14.56 -7.13
CA PRO A 307 -13.21 -15.14 -6.49
C PRO A 307 -14.52 -14.41 -6.80
N SER A 308 -14.46 -13.10 -7.04
CA SER A 308 -15.63 -12.31 -7.41
C SER A 308 -16.01 -12.42 -8.89
N LEU A 309 -15.05 -12.75 -9.76
CA LEU A 309 -15.27 -12.86 -11.21
C LEU A 309 -15.91 -14.19 -11.60
N THR A 310 -15.59 -15.29 -10.91
CA THR A 310 -16.13 -16.60 -11.22
C THR A 310 -16.27 -17.46 -9.97
N LYS A 311 -17.40 -18.18 -9.88
CA LYS A 311 -17.66 -19.16 -8.82
C LYS A 311 -17.08 -20.54 -9.13
N SER A 312 -16.70 -20.80 -10.39
CA SER A 312 -16.13 -22.10 -10.81
C SER A 312 -14.69 -22.24 -10.32
N ARG A 313 -14.43 -23.25 -9.47
CA ARG A 313 -13.09 -23.51 -8.91
C ARG A 313 -12.04 -23.81 -9.97
N SER A 314 -12.42 -24.56 -11.00
CA SER A 314 -11.52 -24.87 -12.12
C SER A 314 -11.10 -23.58 -12.83
N THR A 315 -12.06 -22.70 -13.14
CA THR A 315 -11.79 -21.42 -13.80
C THR A 315 -10.94 -20.49 -12.92
N GLN A 316 -11.19 -20.44 -11.60
CA GLN A 316 -10.35 -19.68 -10.67
C GLN A 316 -8.89 -20.16 -10.70
N ASN A 317 -8.68 -21.48 -10.65
CA ASN A 317 -7.34 -22.08 -10.67
C ASN A 317 -6.64 -21.83 -12.00
N THR A 318 -7.36 -21.94 -13.12
CA THR A 318 -6.80 -21.64 -14.45
C THR A 318 -6.41 -20.17 -14.58
N LEU A 319 -7.26 -19.24 -14.15
CA LEU A 319 -6.94 -17.81 -14.17
C LEU A 319 -5.70 -17.49 -13.32
N PHE A 320 -5.64 -18.06 -12.11
CA PHE A 320 -4.50 -17.87 -11.22
C PHE A 320 -3.21 -18.46 -11.82
N LEU A 321 -3.28 -19.65 -12.41
CA LEU A 321 -2.17 -20.28 -13.11
C LEU A 321 -1.65 -19.40 -14.26
N VAL A 322 -2.55 -18.89 -15.11
CA VAL A 322 -2.17 -18.02 -16.24
C VAL A 322 -1.46 -16.75 -15.74
N ILE A 323 -1.99 -16.10 -14.70
CA ILE A 323 -1.36 -14.91 -14.11
C ILE A 323 0.04 -15.23 -13.58
N ASN A 324 0.22 -16.39 -12.93
CA ASN A 324 1.53 -16.81 -12.41
C ASN A 324 2.52 -17.14 -13.53
N MET A 325 2.07 -17.76 -14.61
CA MET A 325 2.92 -18.06 -15.78
C MET A 325 3.41 -16.78 -16.45
N VAL A 326 2.49 -15.85 -16.73
CA VAL A 326 2.82 -14.53 -17.28
C VAL A 326 3.77 -13.79 -16.33
N GLY A 327 3.51 -13.86 -15.02
CA GLY A 327 4.36 -13.24 -14.04
C GLY A 327 5.75 -13.85 -13.93
N MET A 328 5.88 -15.16 -14.08
CA MET A 328 7.19 -15.83 -14.11
C MET A 328 8.01 -15.40 -15.33
N VAL A 329 7.38 -15.34 -16.51
CA VAL A 329 8.05 -14.87 -17.74
C VAL A 329 8.51 -13.42 -17.58
N PHE A 330 7.62 -12.55 -17.10
CA PHE A 330 7.96 -11.14 -16.89
C PHE A 330 9.10 -10.99 -15.88
N PHE A 331 9.06 -11.71 -14.75
CA PHE A 331 10.09 -11.66 -13.72
C PHE A 331 11.46 -12.16 -14.23
N MET A 332 11.48 -13.19 -15.08
CA MET A 332 12.70 -13.69 -15.73
C MET A 332 13.25 -12.67 -16.74
N ILE A 333 12.39 -12.05 -17.55
CA ILE A 333 12.81 -11.02 -18.53
C ILE A 333 13.40 -9.79 -17.82
N SER A 334 12.77 -9.33 -16.74
CA SER A 334 13.28 -8.18 -15.95
C SER A 334 14.61 -8.46 -15.24
N ASN A 335 15.03 -9.73 -15.17
CA ASN A 335 16.30 -10.16 -14.60
C ASN A 335 17.19 -10.85 -15.65
N ALA A 336 16.94 -10.60 -16.93
CA ALA A 336 17.69 -11.19 -18.03
C ALA A 336 19.18 -10.88 -17.94
N ASP A 337 19.50 -9.61 -17.67
CA ASP A 337 20.85 -9.07 -17.62
C ASP A 337 21.72 -9.71 -16.51
N THR A 338 21.09 -10.27 -15.47
CA THR A 338 21.78 -10.97 -14.38
C THR A 338 21.70 -12.48 -14.51
N GLY A 339 21.40 -12.99 -15.72
CA GLY A 339 21.21 -14.43 -15.98
C GLY A 339 20.08 -15.05 -15.15
N ALA A 340 19.17 -14.22 -14.62
CA ALA A 340 18.12 -14.63 -13.69
C ALA A 340 18.64 -15.49 -12.51
N VAL A 341 19.90 -15.30 -12.09
CA VAL A 341 20.64 -16.20 -11.17
C VAL A 341 19.92 -16.47 -9.85
N THR A 342 19.21 -15.47 -9.30
CA THR A 342 18.32 -15.67 -8.15
C THR A 342 16.85 -15.65 -8.55
N ALA A 343 16.51 -14.98 -9.65
CA ALA A 343 15.13 -14.74 -10.05
C ALA A 343 14.36 -16.03 -10.40
N TRP A 344 15.06 -17.06 -10.88
CA TRP A 344 14.44 -18.36 -11.15
C TRP A 344 13.72 -18.91 -9.91
N ALA A 345 14.28 -18.73 -8.70
CA ALA A 345 13.77 -19.32 -7.45
C ALA A 345 12.37 -18.83 -7.05
N THR A 346 11.90 -17.71 -7.63
CA THR A 346 10.54 -17.20 -7.41
C THR A 346 9.45 -18.20 -7.83
N TYR A 347 9.75 -19.14 -8.73
CA TYR A 347 8.81 -20.20 -9.12
C TYR A 347 8.32 -21.03 -7.92
N ILE A 348 9.14 -21.18 -6.87
CA ILE A 348 8.78 -21.93 -5.64
C ILE A 348 7.55 -21.30 -5.01
N ILE A 349 7.48 -19.97 -4.95
CA ILE A 349 6.36 -19.24 -4.36
C ILE A 349 5.09 -19.48 -5.19
N PHE A 350 5.20 -19.41 -6.52
CA PHE A 350 4.06 -19.64 -7.42
C PHE A 350 3.58 -21.10 -7.41
N LEU A 351 4.52 -22.05 -7.33
CA LEU A 351 4.23 -23.47 -7.16
C LEU A 351 3.47 -23.71 -5.85
N LEU A 352 3.97 -23.16 -4.73
CA LEU A 352 3.33 -23.29 -3.42
C LEU A 352 1.87 -22.87 -3.50
N PHE A 353 1.56 -21.71 -4.08
CA PHE A 353 0.18 -21.25 -4.24
C PHE A 353 -0.68 -22.17 -5.10
N THR A 354 -0.13 -22.74 -6.16
CA THR A 354 -0.84 -23.67 -7.05
C THR A 354 -1.19 -24.97 -6.31
N VAL A 355 -0.32 -25.43 -5.39
CA VAL A 355 -0.60 -26.56 -4.50
C VAL A 355 -1.72 -26.22 -3.51
N ILE A 356 -1.75 -25.01 -2.93
CA ILE A 356 -2.81 -24.63 -1.96
C ILE A 356 -4.20 -24.58 -2.60
N LEU A 357 -4.26 -24.25 -3.89
CA LEU A 357 -5.51 -24.23 -4.66
C LEU A 357 -6.06 -25.64 -4.96
N ASP A 358 -5.39 -26.68 -4.46
CA ASP A 358 -5.80 -28.09 -4.44
C ASP A 358 -6.02 -28.65 -5.86
N SER A 359 -5.08 -28.34 -6.77
CA SER A 359 -5.14 -28.83 -8.13
C SER A 359 -3.80 -29.34 -8.63
N GLU A 360 -3.63 -30.66 -8.54
CA GLU A 360 -2.45 -31.38 -9.02
C GLU A 360 -2.16 -31.13 -10.50
N ILE A 361 -3.22 -31.09 -11.33
CA ILE A 361 -3.09 -30.82 -12.77
C ILE A 361 -2.46 -29.44 -13.02
N HIS A 362 -2.94 -28.39 -12.36
CA HIS A 362 -2.40 -27.04 -12.54
C HIS A 362 -0.97 -26.93 -12.04
N ALA A 363 -0.63 -27.62 -10.93
CA ALA A 363 0.73 -27.68 -10.42
C ALA A 363 1.68 -28.38 -11.40
N GLY A 364 1.26 -29.52 -11.97
CA GLY A 364 2.03 -30.23 -12.99
C GLY A 364 2.25 -29.39 -14.25
N ILE A 365 1.20 -28.74 -14.74
CA ILE A 365 1.29 -27.81 -15.89
C ILE A 365 2.29 -26.68 -15.59
N PHE A 366 2.24 -26.09 -14.38
CA PHE A 366 3.17 -25.04 -13.98
C PHE A 366 4.62 -25.52 -13.96
N VAL A 367 4.89 -26.71 -13.44
CA VAL A 367 6.24 -27.30 -13.42
C VAL A 367 6.79 -27.50 -14.83
N VAL A 368 5.99 -28.12 -15.72
CA VAL A 368 6.39 -28.32 -17.12
C VAL A 368 6.67 -26.99 -17.79
N PHE A 369 5.82 -25.98 -17.56
CA PHE A 369 6.05 -24.63 -18.05
C PHE A 369 7.35 -24.01 -17.56
N VAL A 370 7.68 -24.12 -16.26
CA VAL A 370 8.94 -23.60 -15.70
C VAL A 370 10.14 -24.31 -16.32
N ILE A 371 10.08 -25.64 -16.52
CA ILE A 371 11.15 -26.40 -17.18
C ILE A 371 11.36 -25.89 -18.61
N ILE A 372 10.29 -25.76 -19.39
CA ILE A 372 10.36 -25.23 -20.75
C ILE A 372 10.93 -23.81 -20.74
N LEU A 373 10.49 -22.96 -19.82
CA LEU A 373 10.99 -21.60 -19.68
C LEU A 373 12.50 -21.58 -19.41
N GLN A 374 13.02 -22.47 -18.57
CA GLN A 374 14.46 -22.59 -18.31
C GLN A 374 15.24 -23.10 -19.52
N ILE A 375 14.70 -24.05 -20.27
CA ILE A 375 15.31 -24.54 -21.53
C ILE A 375 15.37 -23.40 -22.56
N VAL A 376 14.28 -22.65 -22.74
CA VAL A 376 14.25 -21.49 -23.64
C VAL A 376 15.25 -20.43 -23.17
N TYR A 377 15.31 -20.17 -21.87
CA TYR A 377 16.21 -19.18 -21.30
C TYR A 377 17.68 -19.55 -21.49
N SER A 378 18.05 -20.83 -21.34
CA SER A 378 19.43 -21.29 -21.60
C SER A 378 19.82 -21.24 -23.08
N MET A 379 18.86 -21.34 -24.01
CA MET A 379 19.11 -21.15 -25.44
C MET A 379 19.34 -19.67 -25.80
N ILE A 380 18.61 -18.75 -25.18
CA ILE A 380 18.72 -17.31 -25.44
C ILE A 380 19.95 -16.71 -24.75
N TYR A 381 20.22 -17.14 -23.51
CA TYR A 381 21.27 -16.60 -22.65
C TYR A 381 22.19 -17.73 -22.16
N PRO A 382 23.03 -18.31 -23.04
CA PRO A 382 23.85 -19.47 -22.70
C PRO A 382 24.96 -19.16 -21.68
N GLU A 383 25.60 -17.99 -21.81
CA GLU A 383 26.68 -17.54 -20.93
C GLU A 383 26.51 -16.05 -20.61
N ILE A 384 26.43 -15.72 -19.31
CA ILE A 384 26.37 -14.34 -18.81
C ILE A 384 27.30 -14.24 -17.59
N ALA A 385 28.15 -13.21 -17.57
CA ALA A 385 28.93 -12.87 -16.38
C ALA A 385 28.06 -12.12 -15.37
N VAL A 386 27.96 -12.64 -14.14
CA VAL A 386 27.09 -12.08 -13.10
C VAL A 386 27.90 -11.75 -11.85
N THR A 387 27.70 -10.55 -11.32
CA THR A 387 28.26 -10.13 -10.03
C THR A 387 27.29 -10.46 -8.90
N VAL A 388 27.70 -11.35 -7.98
CA VAL A 388 26.90 -11.68 -6.79
C VAL A 388 27.32 -10.76 -5.64
N ASP A 389 26.57 -9.68 -5.44
CA ASP A 389 26.81 -8.68 -4.42
C ASP A 389 25.85 -8.82 -3.22
N LYS A 390 25.90 -7.86 -2.28
CA LYS A 390 25.02 -7.86 -1.10
C LYS A 390 23.54 -7.77 -1.47
N SER A 391 23.19 -7.10 -2.56
CA SER A 391 21.81 -6.94 -3.05
C SER A 391 21.28 -8.27 -3.59
N GLU A 392 22.14 -9.06 -4.26
CA GLU A 392 21.80 -10.42 -4.69
C GLU A 392 21.54 -11.35 -3.50
N TYR A 393 22.39 -11.30 -2.46
CA TYR A 393 22.14 -12.04 -1.21
C TYR A 393 20.87 -11.57 -0.49
N ALA A 394 20.57 -10.27 -0.50
CA ALA A 394 19.33 -9.74 0.06
C ALA A 394 18.10 -10.30 -0.68
N THR A 395 18.16 -10.40 -2.02
CA THR A 395 17.11 -11.02 -2.83
C THR A 395 16.90 -12.49 -2.45
N ARG A 396 17.98 -13.25 -2.26
CA ARG A 396 17.91 -14.66 -1.83
C ARG A 396 17.24 -14.80 -0.46
N ILE A 397 17.68 -14.03 0.52
CA ILE A 397 17.09 -14.01 1.86
C ILE A 397 15.60 -13.67 1.78
N PHE A 398 15.25 -12.70 0.94
CA PHE A 398 13.86 -12.30 0.73
C PHE A 398 12.99 -13.43 0.17
N ILE A 399 13.44 -14.13 -0.88
CA ILE A 399 12.72 -15.27 -1.45
C ILE A 399 12.55 -16.38 -0.40
N VAL A 400 13.57 -16.66 0.41
CA VAL A 400 13.51 -17.64 1.49
C VAL A 400 12.49 -17.23 2.55
N VAL A 401 12.50 -15.98 3.00
CA VAL A 401 11.55 -15.46 4.00
C VAL A 401 10.12 -15.51 3.46
N LEU A 402 9.89 -15.07 2.21
CA LEU A 402 8.57 -15.15 1.58
C LEU A 402 8.07 -16.60 1.46
N SER A 403 8.94 -17.52 1.04
CA SER A 403 8.61 -18.94 0.94
C SER A 403 8.27 -19.51 2.31
N ALA A 404 9.01 -19.15 3.36
CA ALA A 404 8.70 -19.55 4.73
C ALA A 404 7.35 -19.00 5.22
N ILE A 405 7.01 -17.75 4.89
CA ILE A 405 5.71 -17.15 5.20
C ILE A 405 4.59 -17.90 4.46
N ALA A 406 4.77 -18.18 3.16
CA ALA A 406 3.81 -18.92 2.34
C ALA A 406 3.58 -20.33 2.89
N VAL A 407 4.66 -21.07 3.20
CA VAL A 407 4.60 -22.41 3.79
C VAL A 407 3.93 -22.38 5.17
N ARG A 408 4.28 -21.42 6.04
CA ARG A 408 3.64 -21.33 7.37
C ARG A 408 2.13 -21.09 7.24
N ARG A 409 1.72 -20.20 6.33
CA ARG A 409 0.30 -19.94 6.03
C ARG A 409 -0.38 -21.20 5.48
N LEU A 410 0.30 -21.92 4.60
CA LEU A 410 -0.17 -23.18 4.04
C LEU A 410 -0.41 -24.23 5.12
N THR A 411 0.56 -24.45 6.00
CA THR A 411 0.45 -25.44 7.08
C THR A 411 -0.69 -25.08 8.03
N THR A 412 -0.88 -23.79 8.35
CA THR A 412 -2.01 -23.36 9.19
C THR A 412 -3.36 -23.61 8.53
N GLU A 413 -3.46 -23.39 7.21
CA GLU A 413 -4.70 -23.61 6.46
C GLU A 413 -5.05 -25.11 6.39
N TYR A 414 -4.07 -25.96 6.08
CA TYR A 414 -4.28 -27.42 6.09
C TYR A 414 -4.64 -27.94 7.49
N ALA A 415 -3.96 -27.48 8.53
CA ALA A 415 -4.29 -27.85 9.91
C ALA A 415 -5.74 -27.46 10.28
N SER A 416 -6.19 -26.28 9.83
CA SER A 416 -7.58 -25.83 9.99
C SER A 416 -8.57 -26.76 9.29
N ARG A 417 -8.30 -27.12 8.02
CA ARG A 417 -9.14 -28.06 7.25
C ARG A 417 -9.22 -29.44 7.91
N ILE A 418 -8.10 -30.00 8.35
CA ILE A 418 -8.08 -31.30 9.05
C ILE A 418 -8.92 -31.25 10.33
N LYS A 419 -8.81 -30.15 11.10
CA LYS A 419 -9.61 -29.96 12.31
C LYS A 419 -11.11 -29.86 12.00
N ALA A 420 -11.49 -29.16 10.92
CA ALA A 420 -12.86 -29.08 10.46
C ALA A 420 -13.40 -30.46 10.06
N TYR A 421 -12.66 -31.24 9.25
CA TYR A 421 -13.07 -32.59 8.87
C TYR A 421 -13.22 -33.53 10.07
N LYS A 422 -12.31 -33.47 11.06
CA LYS A 422 -12.45 -34.26 12.30
C LYS A 422 -13.71 -33.89 13.10
N LYS A 423 -14.08 -32.61 13.11
CA LYS A 423 -15.31 -32.15 13.78
C LYS A 423 -16.55 -32.69 13.06
N TYR A 424 -16.61 -32.57 11.74
CA TYR A 424 -17.72 -33.09 10.93
C TYR A 424 -17.88 -34.61 11.05
N ALA A 425 -16.78 -35.36 11.01
CA ALA A 425 -16.82 -36.82 11.19
C ALA A 425 -17.40 -37.22 12.56
N ARG A 426 -17.02 -36.51 13.63
CA ARG A 426 -17.57 -36.73 14.98
C ARG A 426 -19.06 -36.38 15.06
N GLU A 427 -19.50 -35.30 14.41
CA GLU A 427 -20.92 -34.94 14.36
C GLU A 427 -21.75 -36.00 13.61
N GLN A 428 -21.23 -36.56 12.51
CA GLN A 428 -21.87 -37.66 11.79
C GLN A 428 -21.94 -38.94 12.64
N GLU A 429 -20.86 -39.29 13.34
CA GLU A 429 -20.84 -40.46 14.24
C GLU A 429 -21.90 -40.34 15.35
N VAL A 430 -22.04 -39.16 15.95
CA VAL A 430 -23.08 -38.90 16.96
C VAL A 430 -24.48 -38.98 16.36
N LEU A 431 -24.70 -38.43 15.16
CA LEU A 431 -25.99 -38.52 14.46
C LEU A 431 -26.34 -39.96 14.08
N GLU A 432 -25.36 -40.75 13.65
CA GLU A 432 -25.52 -42.16 13.34
C GLU A 432 -25.86 -42.97 14.60
N GLN A 433 -25.18 -42.71 15.73
CA GLN A 433 -25.52 -43.29 17.03
C GLN A 433 -26.96 -42.94 17.44
N ILE A 434 -27.36 -41.67 17.35
CA ILE A 434 -28.73 -41.25 17.65
C ILE A 434 -29.72 -41.95 16.73
N SER A 435 -29.51 -41.93 15.41
CA SER A 435 -30.40 -42.57 14.43
C SER A 435 -30.51 -44.07 14.66
N SER A 436 -29.40 -44.76 14.93
CA SER A 436 -29.40 -46.20 15.22
C SER A 436 -30.18 -46.52 16.50
N SER A 437 -30.06 -45.67 17.53
CA SER A 437 -30.82 -45.83 18.77
C SER A 437 -32.33 -45.68 18.52
N PHE A 438 -32.75 -44.73 17.68
CA PHE A 438 -34.18 -44.56 17.32
C PHE A 438 -34.73 -45.71 16.47
N ILE A 439 -33.92 -46.29 15.56
CA ILE A 439 -34.34 -47.45 14.74
C ILE A 439 -34.41 -48.73 15.59
N SER A 440 -33.57 -48.86 16.63
CA SER A 440 -33.58 -50.00 17.55
C SER A 440 -34.75 -49.98 18.56
N VAL A 441 -35.50 -48.89 18.64
CA VAL A 441 -36.75 -48.80 19.40
C VAL A 441 -37.89 -49.36 18.54
N ASP A 442 -38.04 -50.69 18.56
CA ASP A 442 -39.18 -51.37 17.95
C ASP A 442 -40.36 -51.48 18.94
N LYS A 443 -41.58 -51.67 18.44
CA LYS A 443 -42.82 -51.74 19.26
C LYS A 443 -42.79 -52.80 20.37
N GLU A 444 -41.92 -53.80 20.28
CA GLU A 444 -41.73 -54.81 21.32
C GLU A 444 -40.96 -54.31 22.56
N ASN A 445 -40.20 -53.21 22.45
CA ASN A 445 -39.39 -52.64 23.54
C ASN A 445 -40.08 -51.46 24.27
N ILE A 446 -41.29 -51.07 23.87
CA ILE A 446 -42.08 -50.04 24.54
C ILE A 446 -43.06 -50.76 25.48
N ARG A 447 -42.67 -50.96 26.74
CA ARG A 447 -43.55 -51.45 27.81
C ARG A 447 -43.48 -50.57 29.03
#